data_AF-A0A2H6N829-F1
#
_entry.id   AF-A0A2H6N829-F1
#
_cell.length_a   1.000
_cell.length_b   1.000
_cell.length_c   1.000
_cell.angle_alpha   90.00
_cell.angle_beta   90.00
_cell.angle_gamma   90.00
#
_symmetry.space_group_name_H-M   'P 1'
#
loop_
_entity.id
_entity.type
_entity.pdbx_description
1 polymer ?
#
loop_
_entity_poly.entity_id
_entity_poly.type
_entity_poly.pdbx_seq_one_letter_code
_entity_poly.pdbx_strand_id
1 'polypeptide(L)'
;KKKEGSPLEFEVWTDHRNLEALQKPRKLSPKQARWALYFKRFKFRLRYIPGGKNFMADALSRLPQHQSSKEEIIQPLIGTCKTSIETIERLQPITLQELREATLQDAWFKENKHTYQYK
;
A
#
# COMPACT_ATOMS: atom_id res chain seq x y z
N LYS A 1 -3.79 26.30 6.09
CA LYS A 1 -4.95 26.52 6.99
C LYS A 1 -5.68 25.20 7.19
N LYS A 2 -5.81 24.70 8.43
CA LYS A 2 -6.61 23.49 8.74
C LYS A 2 -8.09 23.76 8.39
N LYS A 3 -8.72 22.88 7.63
CA LYS A 3 -10.15 22.93 7.24
C LYS A 3 -11.05 22.15 8.20
N GLU A 4 -10.47 21.61 9.26
CA GLU A 4 -11.17 20.81 10.25
C GLU A 4 -12.19 21.66 11.01
N GLY A 5 -13.45 21.21 11.10
CA GLY A 5 -14.52 21.97 11.75
C GLY A 5 -15.00 23.21 11.00
N SER A 6 -14.49 23.49 9.81
CA SER A 6 -14.99 24.59 8.99
C SER A 6 -16.43 24.29 8.51
N PRO A 7 -17.38 25.24 8.62
CA PRO A 7 -18.73 25.05 8.11
C PRO A 7 -18.80 25.07 6.58
N LEU A 8 -17.73 25.58 5.92
CA LEU A 8 -17.64 25.73 4.47
C LEU A 8 -17.29 24.39 3.81
N GLU A 9 -18.19 23.95 2.93
CA GLU A 9 -17.98 22.80 2.08
C GLU A 9 -16.96 23.12 0.98
N PHE A 10 -16.06 22.19 0.70
CA PHE A 10 -15.08 22.33 -0.39
C PHE A 10 -15.08 21.10 -1.31
N GLU A 11 -14.52 21.26 -2.49
CA GLU A 11 -14.46 20.19 -3.49
C GLU A 11 -13.08 19.56 -3.55
N VAL A 12 -13.06 18.23 -3.59
CA VAL A 12 -11.85 17.43 -3.74
C VAL A 12 -11.93 16.70 -5.06
N TRP A 13 -11.00 17.03 -5.95
CA TRP A 13 -10.90 16.45 -7.28
C TRP A 13 -9.87 15.33 -7.21
N THR A 14 -10.25 14.11 -7.62
CA THR A 14 -9.37 12.93 -7.55
C THR A 14 -9.51 12.07 -8.80
N ASP A 15 -8.44 11.42 -9.19
CA ASP A 15 -8.42 10.39 -10.24
C ASP A 15 -8.67 8.98 -9.72
N HIS A 16 -8.96 8.82 -8.43
CA HIS A 16 -9.19 7.51 -7.83
C HIS A 16 -10.68 7.27 -7.54
N ARG A 17 -11.38 6.61 -8.47
CA ARG A 17 -12.82 6.29 -8.36
C ARG A 17 -13.19 5.52 -7.10
N ASN A 18 -12.30 4.69 -6.58
CA ASN A 18 -12.57 3.93 -5.35
C ASN A 18 -12.78 4.83 -4.14
N LEU A 19 -12.29 6.08 -4.14
CA LEU A 19 -12.54 7.03 -3.05
C LEU A 19 -13.98 7.54 -3.01
N GLU A 20 -14.71 7.50 -4.14
CA GLU A 20 -16.15 7.80 -4.13
C GLU A 20 -16.92 6.84 -3.21
N ALA A 21 -16.35 5.68 -2.94
CA ALA A 21 -16.91 4.70 -2.02
C ALA A 21 -17.03 5.18 -0.58
N LEU A 22 -16.19 6.14 -0.18
CA LEU A 22 -16.17 6.68 1.18
C LEU A 22 -17.38 7.57 1.48
N GLN A 23 -18.06 8.11 0.46
CA GLN A 23 -19.21 9.01 0.63
C GLN A 23 -20.57 8.30 0.56
N LYS A 24 -20.62 7.06 0.04
CA LYS A 24 -21.87 6.32 -0.14
C LYS A 24 -22.05 5.29 0.98
N PRO A 25 -23.27 5.10 1.52
CA PRO A 25 -23.54 4.06 2.52
C PRO A 25 -23.31 2.68 1.90
N ARG A 26 -22.33 1.92 2.43
CA ARG A 26 -21.96 0.57 1.98
C ARG A 26 -21.20 -0.16 3.10
N LYS A 27 -21.01 -1.48 2.95
CA LYS A 27 -20.09 -2.26 3.81
C LYS A 27 -18.65 -1.86 3.48
N LEU A 28 -17.98 -1.17 4.39
CA LEU A 28 -16.58 -0.76 4.27
C LEU A 28 -15.67 -1.79 4.94
N SER A 29 -14.48 -2.01 4.37
CA SER A 29 -13.43 -2.77 5.06
C SER A 29 -12.96 -2.03 6.32
N PRO A 30 -12.37 -2.70 7.33
CA PRO A 30 -11.91 -2.03 8.55
C PRO A 30 -10.98 -0.84 8.28
N LYS A 31 -10.09 -0.96 7.27
CA LYS A 31 -9.23 0.14 6.82
C LYS A 31 -10.06 1.30 6.29
N GLN A 32 -11.01 1.04 5.40
CA GLN A 32 -11.88 2.07 4.82
C GLN A 32 -12.77 2.75 5.86
N ALA A 33 -13.29 2.00 6.85
CA ALA A 33 -14.08 2.55 7.94
C ALA A 33 -13.26 3.51 8.80
N ARG A 34 -12.00 3.17 9.12
CA ARG A 34 -11.07 4.05 9.82
C ARG A 34 -10.84 5.36 9.05
N TRP A 35 -10.63 5.26 7.74
CA TRP A 35 -10.50 6.45 6.88
C TRP A 35 -11.79 7.26 6.83
N ALA A 36 -12.95 6.62 6.64
CA ALA A 36 -14.25 7.30 6.61
C ALA A 36 -14.52 8.07 7.92
N LEU A 37 -14.20 7.49 9.07
CA LEU A 37 -14.32 8.15 10.37
C LEU A 37 -13.43 9.39 10.47
N TYR A 38 -12.19 9.30 10.01
CA TYR A 38 -11.28 10.45 9.95
C TYR A 38 -11.82 11.56 9.06
N PHE A 39 -12.30 11.20 7.85
CA PHE A 39 -12.81 12.15 6.88
C PHE A 39 -14.13 12.81 7.30
N LYS A 40 -14.91 12.19 8.19
CA LYS A 40 -16.15 12.77 8.74
C LYS A 40 -15.96 14.13 9.44
N ARG A 41 -14.72 14.47 9.83
CA ARG A 41 -14.36 15.77 10.45
C ARG A 41 -14.36 16.94 9.46
N PHE A 42 -14.46 16.66 8.15
CA PHE A 42 -14.40 17.64 7.08
C PHE A 42 -15.69 17.61 6.26
N LYS A 43 -16.20 18.79 5.89
CA LYS A 43 -17.32 18.91 4.94
C LYS A 43 -16.76 19.06 3.54
N PHE A 44 -16.82 18.00 2.73
CA PHE A 44 -16.32 18.04 1.35
C PHE A 44 -17.12 17.17 0.38
N ARG A 45 -17.07 17.52 -0.90
CA ARG A 45 -17.56 16.70 -2.02
C ARG A 45 -16.42 16.12 -2.81
N LEU A 46 -16.50 14.83 -3.11
CA LEU A 46 -15.54 14.18 -4.01
C LEU A 46 -16.04 14.31 -5.45
N ARG A 47 -15.16 14.73 -6.36
CA ARG A 47 -15.40 14.70 -7.80
C ARG A 47 -14.31 13.89 -8.48
N TYR A 48 -14.71 12.91 -9.27
CA TYR A 48 -13.77 12.17 -10.10
C TYR A 48 -13.35 13.00 -11.32
N ILE A 49 -12.05 12.98 -11.62
CA ILE A 49 -11.50 13.42 -12.91
C ILE A 49 -10.58 12.36 -13.50
N PRO A 50 -10.53 12.20 -14.84
CA PRO A 50 -9.53 11.35 -15.48
C PRO A 50 -8.11 11.78 -15.09
N GLY A 51 -7.22 10.82 -14.82
CA GLY A 51 -5.83 11.10 -14.39
C GLY A 51 -5.07 12.04 -15.33
N GLY A 52 -5.31 11.97 -16.64
CA GLY A 52 -4.71 12.89 -17.61
C GLY A 52 -5.09 14.37 -17.41
N LYS A 53 -6.21 14.65 -16.73
CA LYS A 53 -6.63 16.01 -16.35
C LYS A 53 -6.15 16.42 -14.95
N ASN A 54 -5.59 15.48 -14.18
CA ASN A 54 -5.08 15.70 -12.82
C ASN A 54 -3.57 16.01 -12.81
N PHE A 55 -3.03 16.51 -13.93
CA PHE A 55 -1.59 16.72 -14.14
C PHE A 55 -0.93 17.59 -13.07
N MET A 56 -1.59 18.66 -12.63
CA MET A 56 -1.06 19.53 -11.59
C MET A 56 -0.84 18.78 -10.26
N ALA A 57 -1.83 17.99 -9.82
CA ALA A 57 -1.70 17.21 -8.60
C ALA A 57 -0.66 16.09 -8.74
N ASP A 58 -0.63 15.42 -9.90
CA ASP A 58 0.37 14.40 -10.22
C ASP A 58 1.79 14.98 -10.19
N ALA A 59 2.03 16.12 -10.86
CA ALA A 59 3.33 16.80 -10.88
C ALA A 59 3.79 17.19 -9.46
N LEU A 60 2.90 17.77 -8.64
CA LEU A 60 3.20 18.11 -7.26
C LEU A 60 3.52 16.87 -6.40
N SER A 61 2.83 15.76 -6.63
CA SER A 61 3.03 14.51 -5.90
C SER A 61 4.37 13.83 -6.20
N ARG A 62 4.92 14.05 -7.41
CA ARG A 62 6.20 13.46 -7.86
C ARG A 62 7.43 14.30 -7.51
N LEU A 63 7.24 15.47 -6.92
CA LEU A 63 8.32 16.37 -6.54
C LEU A 63 9.31 15.67 -5.58
N PRO A 64 10.64 15.83 -5.77
CA PRO A 64 11.67 15.09 -5.04
C PRO A 64 11.57 15.22 -3.52
N GLN A 65 11.14 16.37 -3.01
CA GLN A 65 10.94 16.59 -1.59
C GLN A 65 9.81 15.76 -0.95
N HIS A 66 8.92 15.19 -1.77
CA HIS A 66 7.84 14.30 -1.33
C HIS A 66 8.16 12.83 -1.58
N GLN A 67 9.31 12.52 -2.17
CA GLN A 67 9.84 11.17 -2.19
C GLN A 67 10.37 10.89 -0.78
N SER A 68 9.51 10.33 0.08
CA SER A 68 9.97 9.67 1.29
C SER A 68 11.10 8.74 0.89
N SER A 69 12.18 8.72 1.69
CA SER A 69 13.27 7.76 1.53
C SER A 69 12.64 6.38 1.33
N LYS A 70 12.67 5.92 0.08
CA LYS A 70 11.91 4.80 -0.49
C LYS A 70 11.14 4.05 0.59
N GLU A 71 9.82 4.16 0.60
CA GLU A 71 9.06 2.98 0.97
C GLU A 71 9.59 1.90 0.03
N GLU A 72 10.48 1.04 0.56
CA GLU A 72 10.87 -0.18 -0.10
C GLU A 72 9.56 -0.92 -0.25
N ILE A 73 8.92 -0.71 -1.39
CA ILE A 73 7.86 -1.55 -1.86
C ILE A 73 8.56 -2.88 -2.02
N ILE A 74 8.52 -3.70 -0.97
CA ILE A 74 8.70 -5.14 -1.06
C ILE A 74 7.46 -5.63 -1.81
N GLN A 75 7.33 -5.24 -3.08
CA GLN A 75 6.64 -6.05 -4.06
C GLN A 75 7.36 -7.39 -3.93
N PRO A 76 6.66 -8.45 -3.53
CA PRO A 76 7.34 -9.70 -3.28
C PRO A 76 8.12 -10.04 -4.54
N LEU A 77 9.37 -10.48 -4.36
CA LEU A 77 10.33 -10.94 -5.38
C LEU A 77 9.79 -11.97 -6.40
N ILE A 78 8.49 -12.26 -6.38
CA ILE A 78 7.73 -13.19 -7.20
C ILE A 78 7.60 -12.71 -8.64
N GLY A 79 7.72 -11.40 -8.92
CA GLY A 79 7.43 -10.86 -10.26
C GLY A 79 8.57 -10.88 -11.29
N THR A 80 9.83 -11.10 -10.88
CA THR A 80 10.98 -10.97 -11.79
C THR A 80 11.77 -12.26 -12.00
N CYS A 81 11.42 -13.36 -11.35
CA CYS A 81 12.03 -14.63 -11.65
C CYS A 81 11.51 -15.10 -13.02
N LYS A 82 12.39 -15.09 -14.03
CA LYS A 82 12.16 -15.70 -15.35
C LYS A 82 12.15 -17.23 -15.22
N THR A 83 11.36 -17.74 -14.29
CA THR A 83 11.20 -19.17 -14.05
C THR A 83 10.21 -19.63 -15.11
N SER A 84 10.71 -20.30 -16.15
CA SER A 84 9.84 -20.88 -17.17
C SER A 84 8.85 -21.85 -16.50
N ILE A 85 7.68 -22.04 -17.09
CA ILE A 85 6.67 -22.98 -16.58
C ILE A 85 7.29 -24.38 -16.39
N GLU A 86 8.19 -24.80 -17.28
CA GLU A 86 8.96 -26.05 -17.17
C GLU A 86 9.83 -26.16 -15.91
N THR A 87 10.22 -25.04 -15.31
CA THR A 87 11.01 -25.03 -14.08
C THR A 87 10.12 -25.21 -12.86
N ILE A 88 8.89 -24.67 -12.89
CA ILE A 88 7.89 -24.82 -11.80
C ILE A 88 7.48 -26.28 -11.65
N GLU A 89 7.29 -27.00 -12.77
CA GLU A 89 6.93 -28.42 -12.76
C GLU A 89 8.04 -29.32 -12.19
N ARG A 90 9.30 -28.86 -12.14
CA ARG A 90 10.43 -29.61 -11.58
C ARG A 90 10.66 -29.37 -10.09
N LEU A 91 10.02 -28.35 -9.50
CA LEU A 91 10.21 -28.03 -8.10
C LEU A 91 9.59 -29.11 -7.23
N GLN A 92 10.43 -29.76 -6.42
CA GLN A 92 9.96 -30.72 -5.44
C GLN A 92 9.29 -29.98 -4.27
N PRO A 93 8.23 -30.55 -3.68
CA PRO A 93 7.62 -29.99 -2.48
C PRO A 93 8.65 -29.92 -1.35
N ILE A 94 8.88 -28.74 -0.80
CA ILE A 94 9.78 -28.58 0.34
C ILE A 94 9.05 -28.99 1.63
N THR A 95 9.74 -29.74 2.47
CA THR A 95 9.21 -30.14 3.78
C THR A 95 9.46 -29.06 4.83
N LEU A 96 8.68 -29.09 5.92
CA LEU A 96 8.88 -28.17 7.06
C LEU A 96 10.25 -28.36 7.72
N GLN A 97 10.81 -29.57 7.68
CA GLN A 97 12.12 -29.86 8.25
C GLN A 97 13.23 -29.20 7.43
N GLU A 98 13.19 -29.35 6.11
CA GLU A 98 14.15 -28.72 5.19
C GLU A 98 14.09 -27.19 5.29
N LEU A 99 12.88 -26.61 5.38
CA LEU A 99 12.72 -25.18 5.62
C LEU A 99 13.39 -24.73 6.91
N ARG A 100 13.21 -25.49 8.00
CA ARG A 100 13.79 -25.17 9.31
C ARG A 100 15.32 -25.23 9.26
N GLU A 101 15.88 -26.25 8.62
CA GLU A 101 17.33 -26.40 8.47
C GLU A 101 17.93 -25.29 7.60
N ALA A 102 17.31 -24.97 6.46
CA ALA A 102 17.72 -23.86 5.61
C ALA A 102 17.69 -22.52 6.35
N THR A 103 16.63 -22.27 7.12
CA THR A 103 16.50 -21.04 7.93
C THR A 103 17.59 -20.94 8.99
N LEU A 104 17.95 -22.06 9.64
CA LEU A 104 19.04 -22.07 10.62
C LEU A 104 20.42 -21.82 9.99
N GLN A 105 20.58 -22.14 8.71
CA GLN A 105 21.83 -21.93 7.99
C GLN A 105 21.97 -20.55 7.36
N ASP A 106 20.87 -19.82 7.19
CA ASP A 106 20.83 -18.48 6.60
C ASP A 106 21.77 -17.51 7.34
N ALA A 107 22.76 -17.00 6.60
CA ALA A 107 23.78 -16.10 7.10
C ALA A 107 23.19 -14.79 7.63
N TRP A 108 22.18 -14.26 6.93
CA TRP A 108 21.52 -13.04 7.33
C TRP A 108 20.75 -13.24 8.65
N PHE A 109 20.12 -14.39 8.83
CA PHE A 109 19.43 -14.73 10.08
C PHE A 109 20.40 -14.91 11.26
N LYS A 110 21.61 -15.44 11.00
CA LYS A 110 22.68 -15.55 12.00
C LYS A 110 23.21 -14.19 12.45
N GLU A 111 23.30 -13.24 11.53
CA GLU A 111 23.76 -11.86 11.81
C GLU A 111 22.68 -11.02 12.52
N ASN A 112 21.41 -11.26 12.23
CA ASN A 112 20.28 -10.44 12.69
C ASN A 112 19.40 -11.12 13.77
N LYS A 113 19.99 -11.99 14.61
CA LYS A 113 19.25 -12.76 15.64
C LYS A 113 18.42 -11.92 16.62
N HIS A 114 18.83 -10.68 16.87
CA HIS A 114 18.19 -9.77 17.82
C HIS A 114 16.92 -9.09 17.27
N THR A 115 16.72 -9.13 15.95
CA THR A 115 15.61 -8.45 15.26
C THR A 115 14.33 -9.29 15.25
N TYR A 116 14.43 -10.60 15.50
CA TYR A 116 13.32 -11.55 15.49
C TYR A 116 12.97 -12.02 16.90
N GLN A 117 12.45 -11.11 17.71
CA GLN A 117 11.75 -11.45 18.95
C GLN A 117 10.25 -11.42 18.65
N TYR A 118 9.64 -12.58 18.42
CA TYR A 118 8.18 -12.68 18.44
C TYR A 118 7.73 -12.48 19.90
N LYS A 119 7.02 -11.38 20.15
CA LYS A 119 6.27 -11.18 21.40
C LYS A 119 5.03 -12.08 21.43
#